data_AF-A0A1D1VM04-F1
#
_entry.id   AF-A0A1D1VM04-F1
#
_cell.length_a   1.000
_cell.length_b   1.000
_cell.length_c   1.000
_cell.angle_alpha   90.00
_cell.angle_beta   90.00
_cell.angle_gamma   90.00
#
_symmetry.space_group_name_H-M   'P 1'
#
loop_
_entity.id
_entity.type
_entity.pdbx_description
1 polymer ?
#
loop_
_entity_poly.entity_id
_entity_poly.type
_entity_poly.pdbx_seq_one_letter_code
_entity_poly.pdbx_strand_id
1 'polypeptide(L)'
;MWNTKTTSSTTNISWAVSHIGIRYARGVLGNPMWSIDQSALEHIVRYDICLGVNHPEVAQMVLDEFIDSPQTSPRAKSYWLRDFYLPVYNSYGNTTVLANYFSLLSTNFPTFVNNDGFRRYNNATITVTLGLYVHFWSGAANTSLQYMAAKAFGWTAQDSNDFRQAQKDFPRICYAGQYDDILLTQNRPLSVLLGISIPFVAVALTASAVACWWYRKKKRGQRIQAVSLRSLVSNSKECQYGRDTAFTDTDNAPNGGKDSDFVIGKDLKLFVVPRKRFKQSSVILGKGEFGTVYAATAWGLYGLVGKVPVAAKVLKSRFDDDDVEKRTLFKKEVHITIKAGKHLNLVNLLGIVLDEANGKYDHVRRSCA
;
A
#
# COMPACT_ATOMS: atom_id res chain seq x y z
N MET A 1 -6.85 -5.29 -49.30
CA MET A 1 -5.71 -4.82 -48.45
C MET A 1 -5.43 -3.33 -48.58
N TRP A 2 -5.58 -2.69 -49.76
CA TRP A 2 -5.29 -1.25 -49.97
C TRP A 2 -6.52 -0.35 -50.19
N ASN A 3 -7.71 -0.78 -49.82
CA ASN A 3 -8.89 0.09 -49.81
C ASN A 3 -9.88 -0.42 -48.77
N THR A 4 -10.59 0.53 -48.17
CA THR A 4 -11.51 0.51 -47.03
C THR A 4 -10.82 0.64 -45.67
N LYS A 5 -10.84 1.87 -45.12
CA LYS A 5 -10.65 2.19 -43.70
C LYS A 5 -11.78 1.51 -42.91
N THR A 6 -11.71 0.20 -42.78
CA THR A 6 -12.62 -0.60 -41.96
C THR A 6 -12.03 -0.73 -40.58
N THR A 7 -12.88 -0.64 -39.57
CA THR A 7 -12.50 -0.87 -38.17
C THR A 7 -11.76 -2.21 -37.99
N SER A 8 -12.11 -3.23 -38.79
CA SER A 8 -11.42 -4.52 -38.84
C SER A 8 -9.93 -4.41 -39.25
N SER A 9 -9.59 -3.57 -40.24
CA SER A 9 -8.20 -3.38 -40.65
C SER A 9 -7.38 -2.68 -39.58
N THR A 10 -7.95 -1.65 -38.93
CA THR A 10 -7.32 -0.95 -37.80
C THR A 10 -7.12 -1.89 -36.61
N THR A 11 -8.10 -2.74 -36.31
CA THR A 11 -8.02 -3.80 -35.29
C THR A 11 -6.85 -4.76 -35.57
N ASN A 12 -6.73 -5.29 -36.79
CA ASN A 12 -5.64 -6.21 -37.15
C ASN A 12 -4.26 -5.56 -37.08
N ILE A 13 -4.14 -4.31 -37.53
CA ILE A 13 -2.89 -3.55 -37.45
C ILE A 13 -2.54 -3.29 -35.98
N SER A 14 -3.51 -2.85 -35.15
CA SER A 14 -3.27 -2.60 -33.72
C SER A 14 -2.78 -3.85 -32.99
N TRP A 15 -3.34 -5.02 -33.30
CA TRP A 15 -2.90 -6.31 -32.78
C TRP A 15 -1.45 -6.63 -33.16
N ALA A 16 -1.11 -6.49 -34.44
CA ALA A 16 0.24 -6.76 -34.95
C ALA A 16 1.29 -5.80 -34.36
N VAL A 17 0.98 -4.50 -34.27
CA VAL A 17 1.88 -3.50 -33.70
C VAL A 17 2.08 -3.73 -32.20
N SER A 18 1.04 -4.17 -31.47
CA SER A 18 1.15 -4.50 -30.04
C SER A 18 2.08 -5.68 -29.80
N HIS A 19 1.97 -6.72 -30.62
CA HIS A 19 2.87 -7.87 -30.59
C HIS A 19 4.33 -7.47 -30.82
N ILE A 20 4.59 -6.61 -31.81
CA ILE A 20 5.94 -6.10 -32.10
C ILE A 20 6.44 -5.25 -30.93
N GLY A 21 5.60 -4.33 -30.45
CA GLY A 21 5.94 -3.41 -29.35
C GLY A 21 6.36 -4.14 -28.08
N ILE A 22 5.65 -5.22 -27.72
CA ILE A 22 6.00 -6.06 -26.56
C ILE A 22 7.26 -6.87 -26.83
N ARG A 23 7.32 -7.55 -27.99
CA ARG A 23 8.42 -8.47 -28.28
C ARG A 23 9.75 -7.80 -28.54
N TYR A 24 9.78 -6.53 -28.91
CA TYR A 24 11.02 -5.79 -29.22
C TYR A 24 11.19 -4.55 -28.33
N ALA A 25 10.47 -4.49 -27.21
CA ALA A 25 10.52 -3.36 -26.30
C ALA A 25 11.97 -3.07 -25.87
N ARG A 26 12.39 -1.80 -26.00
CA ARG A 26 13.73 -1.33 -25.61
C ARG A 26 14.88 -2.11 -26.27
N GLY A 27 14.67 -2.65 -27.47
CA GLY A 27 15.69 -3.37 -28.22
C GLY A 27 16.06 -4.74 -27.63
N VAL A 28 15.22 -5.30 -26.76
CA VAL A 28 15.39 -6.66 -26.21
C VAL A 28 14.26 -7.54 -26.69
N LEU A 29 14.63 -8.65 -27.33
CA LEU A 29 13.68 -9.59 -27.90
C LEU A 29 13.08 -10.52 -26.84
N GLY A 30 11.74 -10.58 -26.79
CA GLY A 30 10.93 -11.50 -26.00
C GLY A 30 10.10 -10.84 -24.90
N ASN A 31 9.23 -11.63 -24.26
CA ASN A 31 8.57 -11.26 -23.00
C ASN A 31 8.93 -12.32 -21.94
N PRO A 32 9.82 -12.01 -20.98
CA PRO A 32 10.23 -13.00 -19.98
C PRO A 32 9.09 -13.34 -19.02
N MET A 33 8.06 -12.48 -18.90
CA MET A 33 6.95 -12.64 -17.96
C MET A 33 5.75 -13.42 -18.52
N TRP A 34 5.84 -13.90 -19.78
CA TRP A 34 4.73 -14.53 -20.50
C TRP A 34 4.07 -15.71 -19.75
N SER A 35 4.83 -16.44 -18.93
CA SER A 35 4.26 -17.56 -18.14
C SER A 35 3.26 -17.10 -17.08
N ILE A 36 3.22 -15.81 -16.73
CA ILE A 36 2.34 -15.24 -15.73
C ILE A 36 1.16 -14.53 -16.38
N ASP A 37 1.42 -13.55 -17.26
CA ASP A 37 0.39 -12.70 -17.85
C ASP A 37 -0.14 -13.18 -19.20
N GLN A 38 0.53 -14.16 -19.82
CA GLN A 38 0.17 -14.69 -21.14
C GLN A 38 -0.05 -13.54 -22.15
N SER A 39 -1.21 -13.48 -22.82
CA SER A 39 -1.55 -12.40 -23.74
C SER A 39 -2.03 -11.12 -23.06
N ALA A 40 -2.21 -11.08 -21.74
CA ALA A 40 -2.92 -9.98 -21.10
C ALA A 40 -2.16 -8.64 -21.16
N LEU A 41 -0.82 -8.66 -21.21
CA LEU A 41 -0.02 -7.46 -21.46
C LEU A 41 -0.34 -6.84 -22.80
N GLU A 42 -0.62 -7.67 -23.80
CA GLU A 42 -0.99 -7.23 -25.13
C GLU A 42 -2.28 -6.42 -25.11
N HIS A 43 -3.27 -6.82 -24.32
CA HIS A 43 -4.56 -6.14 -24.30
C HIS A 43 -4.41 -4.68 -23.83
N ILE A 44 -3.63 -4.43 -22.78
CA ILE A 44 -3.41 -3.06 -22.28
C ILE A 44 -2.47 -2.25 -23.20
N VAL A 45 -1.46 -2.87 -23.80
CA VAL A 45 -0.58 -2.20 -24.77
C VAL A 45 -1.35 -1.85 -26.04
N ARG A 46 -2.23 -2.73 -26.51
CA ARG A 46 -3.10 -2.48 -27.67
C ARG A 46 -4.08 -1.34 -27.39
N TYR A 47 -4.66 -1.34 -26.19
CA TYR A 47 -5.49 -0.23 -25.72
C TYR A 47 -4.74 1.11 -25.76
N ASP A 48 -3.54 1.16 -25.17
CA ASP A 48 -2.69 2.36 -25.14
C ASP A 48 -2.28 2.83 -26.54
N ILE A 49 -1.86 1.92 -27.42
CA ILE A 49 -1.50 2.24 -28.82
C ILE A 49 -2.70 2.84 -29.55
N CYS A 50 -3.88 2.23 -29.43
CA CYS A 50 -5.09 2.74 -30.09
C CYS A 50 -5.45 4.15 -29.62
N LEU A 51 -5.31 4.45 -28.32
CA LEU A 51 -5.45 5.81 -27.80
C LEU A 51 -4.37 6.75 -28.37
N GLY A 52 -3.10 6.31 -28.39
CA GLY A 52 -1.97 7.08 -28.89
C GLY A 52 -2.04 7.44 -30.37
N VAL A 53 -2.67 6.59 -31.20
CA VAL A 53 -2.91 6.87 -32.63
C VAL A 53 -4.28 7.49 -32.92
N ASN A 54 -4.98 8.00 -31.88
CA ASN A 54 -6.28 8.66 -31.97
C ASN A 54 -7.40 7.79 -32.57
N HIS A 55 -7.45 6.51 -32.17
CA HIS A 55 -8.51 5.54 -32.50
C HIS A 55 -9.23 5.05 -31.22
N PRO A 56 -9.92 5.94 -30.48
CA PRO A 56 -10.60 5.59 -29.23
C PRO A 56 -11.71 4.55 -29.42
N GLU A 57 -12.34 4.48 -30.60
CA GLU A 57 -13.34 3.46 -30.93
C GLU A 57 -12.75 2.04 -30.94
N VAL A 58 -11.52 1.89 -31.45
CA VAL A 58 -10.81 0.60 -31.44
C VAL A 58 -10.30 0.28 -30.05
N ALA A 59 -9.86 1.30 -29.29
CA ALA A 59 -9.48 1.14 -27.89
C ALA A 59 -10.67 0.61 -27.07
N GLN A 60 -11.87 1.15 -27.29
CA GLN A 60 -13.08 0.67 -26.61
C GLN A 60 -13.42 -0.77 -26.99
N MET A 61 -13.28 -1.15 -28.27
CA MET A 61 -13.48 -2.54 -28.69
C MET A 61 -12.52 -3.51 -27.98
N VAL A 62 -11.26 -3.12 -27.77
CA VAL A 62 -10.29 -3.92 -27.00
C VAL A 62 -10.73 -4.09 -25.55
N LEU A 63 -11.25 -3.03 -24.92
CA LEU A 63 -11.82 -3.16 -23.56
C LEU A 63 -13.01 -4.12 -23.56
N ASP A 64 -13.98 -3.90 -24.44
CA ASP A 64 -15.21 -4.70 -24.49
C ASP A 64 -14.92 -6.19 -24.74
N GLU A 65 -13.91 -6.49 -25.56
CA GLU A 65 -13.49 -7.85 -25.88
C GLU A 65 -12.81 -8.56 -24.69
N PHE A 66 -11.96 -7.85 -23.94
CA PHE A 66 -11.04 -8.51 -23.00
C PHE A 66 -11.26 -8.19 -21.52
N ILE A 67 -12.10 -7.21 -21.18
CA ILE A 67 -12.29 -6.79 -19.78
C ILE A 67 -12.82 -7.94 -18.92
N ASP A 68 -13.76 -8.72 -19.45
CA ASP A 68 -14.35 -9.87 -18.76
C ASP A 68 -13.82 -11.22 -19.30
N SER A 69 -12.64 -11.23 -19.93
CA SER A 69 -11.99 -12.45 -20.41
C SER A 69 -11.15 -13.10 -19.29
N PRO A 70 -11.59 -14.24 -18.71
CA PRO A 70 -10.86 -14.89 -17.64
C PRO A 70 -9.65 -15.67 -18.16
N GLN A 71 -8.55 -15.62 -17.41
CA GLN A 71 -7.40 -16.48 -17.62
C GLN A 71 -7.21 -17.48 -16.48
N THR A 72 -6.46 -18.55 -16.76
CA THR A 72 -6.07 -19.58 -15.78
C THR A 72 -4.82 -19.21 -14.98
N SER A 73 -4.04 -18.24 -15.48
CA SER A 73 -2.85 -17.72 -14.84
C SER A 73 -3.10 -16.31 -14.30
N PRO A 74 -2.55 -15.93 -13.13
CA PRO A 74 -1.77 -16.79 -12.23
C PRO A 74 -2.66 -17.81 -11.49
N ARG A 75 -3.97 -17.60 -11.49
CA ARG A 75 -4.98 -18.50 -10.92
C ARG A 75 -6.24 -18.53 -11.80
N ALA A 76 -7.07 -19.54 -11.63
CA ALA A 76 -8.35 -19.63 -12.33
C ALA A 76 -9.20 -18.38 -12.10
N LYS A 77 -9.86 -17.91 -13.17
CA LYS A 77 -10.72 -16.69 -13.16
C LYS A 77 -9.93 -15.40 -12.86
N SER A 78 -8.70 -15.30 -13.35
CA SER A 78 -7.93 -14.06 -13.29
C SER A 78 -8.34 -13.13 -14.43
N TYR A 79 -8.91 -11.98 -14.12
CA TYR A 79 -9.32 -10.97 -15.10
C TYR A 79 -8.26 -9.87 -15.18
N TRP A 80 -7.17 -10.17 -15.87
CA TRP A 80 -5.98 -9.32 -15.91
C TRP A 80 -6.26 -7.87 -16.32
N LEU A 81 -7.04 -7.67 -17.39
CA LEU A 81 -7.31 -6.33 -17.90
C LEU A 81 -8.13 -5.52 -16.90
N ARG A 82 -9.26 -6.08 -16.42
CA ARG A 82 -10.19 -5.42 -15.49
C ARG A 82 -9.60 -5.18 -14.11
N ASP A 83 -8.97 -6.20 -13.53
CA ASP A 83 -8.67 -6.20 -12.10
C ASP A 83 -7.22 -5.77 -11.79
N PHE A 84 -6.31 -5.80 -12.77
CA PHE A 84 -4.91 -5.41 -12.59
C PHE A 84 -4.45 -4.31 -13.57
N TYR A 85 -4.41 -4.57 -14.87
CA TYR A 85 -3.78 -3.66 -15.83
C TYR A 85 -4.49 -2.32 -15.95
N LEU A 86 -5.81 -2.29 -16.10
CA LEU A 86 -6.55 -1.05 -16.25
C LEU A 86 -6.45 -0.18 -14.97
N PRO A 87 -6.59 -0.74 -13.75
CA PRO A 87 -6.29 -0.01 -12.52
C PRO A 87 -4.85 0.53 -12.43
N VAL A 88 -3.84 -0.27 -12.77
CA VAL A 88 -2.43 0.17 -12.78
C VAL A 88 -2.24 1.31 -13.79
N TYR A 89 -2.68 1.11 -15.03
CA TYR A 89 -2.55 2.07 -16.11
C TYR A 89 -3.19 3.42 -15.74
N ASN A 90 -4.42 3.42 -15.25
CA ASN A 90 -5.14 4.64 -14.89
C ASN A 90 -4.59 5.35 -13.64
N SER A 91 -3.96 4.61 -12.73
CA SER A 91 -3.49 5.18 -11.44
C SER A 91 -2.05 5.68 -11.48
N TYR A 92 -1.25 5.25 -12.45
CA TYR A 92 0.21 5.44 -12.46
C TYR A 92 0.74 6.06 -13.77
N GLY A 93 -0.04 6.92 -14.41
CA GLY A 93 0.44 7.74 -15.53
C GLY A 93 0.36 7.05 -16.90
N ASN A 94 -0.59 6.13 -17.08
CA ASN A 94 -0.99 5.57 -18.37
C ASN A 94 0.20 4.98 -19.15
N THR A 95 0.55 5.55 -20.30
CA THR A 95 1.71 5.13 -21.12
C THR A 95 3.02 5.12 -20.31
N THR A 96 3.15 5.99 -19.31
CA THR A 96 4.36 6.12 -18.49
C THR A 96 4.66 4.84 -17.71
N VAL A 97 3.67 4.22 -17.06
CA VAL A 97 3.90 2.99 -16.30
C VAL A 97 4.29 1.83 -17.22
N LEU A 98 3.71 1.75 -18.43
CA LEU A 98 4.09 0.77 -19.44
C LEU A 98 5.54 0.97 -19.91
N ALA A 99 5.91 2.21 -20.24
CA ALA A 99 7.25 2.56 -20.69
C ALA A 99 8.31 2.29 -19.61
N ASN A 100 7.99 2.54 -18.34
CA ASN A 100 8.84 2.25 -17.19
C ASN A 100 9.00 0.74 -16.99
N TYR A 101 7.93 -0.04 -17.11
CA TYR A 101 7.98 -1.50 -16.99
C TYR A 101 8.96 -2.12 -18.00
N PHE A 102 8.85 -1.76 -19.28
CA PHE A 102 9.81 -2.23 -20.29
C PHE A 102 11.23 -1.73 -20.06
N SER A 103 11.40 -0.51 -19.54
CA SER A 103 12.72 0.01 -19.16
C SER A 103 13.35 -0.83 -18.04
N LEU A 104 12.56 -1.19 -17.02
CA LEU A 104 13.03 -2.00 -15.90
C LEU A 104 13.36 -3.42 -16.33
N LEU A 105 12.51 -4.05 -17.15
CA LEU A 105 12.79 -5.38 -17.72
C LEU A 105 14.11 -5.38 -18.49
N SER A 106 14.26 -4.50 -19.47
CA SER A 106 15.45 -4.48 -20.35
C SER A 106 16.75 -4.12 -19.63
N THR A 107 16.67 -3.42 -18.49
CA THR A 107 17.84 -2.99 -17.69
C THR A 107 18.23 -4.03 -16.65
N ASN A 108 17.26 -4.72 -16.04
CA ASN A 108 17.51 -5.56 -14.86
C ASN A 108 17.37 -7.06 -15.12
N PHE A 109 16.53 -7.47 -16.07
CA PHE A 109 16.35 -8.88 -16.39
C PHE A 109 17.55 -9.40 -17.21
N PRO A 110 18.09 -10.60 -16.95
CA PRO A 110 19.20 -11.15 -17.70
C PRO A 110 18.91 -11.24 -19.20
N THR A 111 19.96 -10.99 -19.99
CA THR A 111 19.90 -11.04 -21.45
C THR A 111 21.14 -11.69 -22.02
N PHE A 112 21.02 -12.20 -23.25
CA PHE A 112 22.14 -12.68 -24.05
C PHE A 112 21.99 -12.17 -25.49
N VAL A 113 23.09 -12.18 -26.25
CA VAL A 113 23.05 -11.90 -27.69
C VAL A 113 23.03 -13.25 -28.41
N ASN A 114 22.03 -13.47 -29.27
CA ASN A 114 21.96 -14.70 -30.07
C ASN A 114 22.90 -14.63 -31.30
N ASN A 115 23.01 -15.73 -32.03
CA ASN A 115 23.88 -15.82 -33.22
C ASN A 115 23.53 -14.80 -34.31
N ASP A 116 22.29 -14.31 -34.34
CA ASP A 116 21.80 -13.31 -35.28
C ASP A 116 22.09 -11.86 -34.83
N GLY A 117 22.80 -11.67 -33.72
CA GLY A 117 23.16 -10.36 -33.18
C GLY A 117 22.06 -9.65 -32.39
N PHE A 118 20.91 -10.29 -32.16
CA PHE A 118 19.82 -9.73 -31.36
C PHE A 118 20.00 -10.00 -29.87
N ARG A 119 19.86 -8.95 -29.05
CA ARG A 119 19.76 -9.07 -27.60
C ARG A 119 18.40 -9.67 -27.23
N ARG A 120 18.35 -10.77 -26.49
CA ARG A 120 17.12 -11.46 -26.04
C ARG A 120 17.11 -11.65 -24.53
N TYR A 121 15.93 -11.74 -23.94
CA TYR A 121 15.81 -12.12 -22.53
C TYR A 121 16.27 -13.55 -22.28
N ASN A 122 16.99 -13.76 -21.17
CA ASN A 122 17.41 -15.06 -20.69
C ASN A 122 16.63 -15.41 -19.42
N ASN A 123 15.75 -16.41 -19.49
CA ASN A 123 15.01 -16.92 -18.34
C ASN A 123 15.52 -18.29 -17.86
N ALA A 124 16.66 -18.79 -18.37
CA ALA A 124 17.17 -20.11 -18.03
C ALA A 124 17.43 -20.32 -16.53
N THR A 125 17.74 -19.24 -15.81
CA THR A 125 18.06 -19.26 -14.38
C THR A 125 17.03 -18.55 -13.49
N ILE A 126 15.94 -18.04 -14.07
CA ILE A 126 14.93 -17.28 -13.33
C ILE A 126 13.58 -17.97 -13.45
N THR A 127 13.07 -18.44 -12.32
CA THR A 127 11.68 -18.87 -12.21
C THR A 127 10.78 -17.64 -12.15
N VAL A 128 9.93 -17.51 -13.15
CA VAL A 128 9.00 -16.40 -13.25
C VAL A 128 7.76 -16.69 -12.41
N THR A 129 7.57 -15.91 -11.36
CA THR A 129 6.49 -16.05 -10.37
C THR A 129 5.63 -14.80 -10.32
N LEU A 130 4.44 -14.90 -9.70
CA LEU A 130 3.59 -13.72 -9.47
C LEU A 130 4.30 -12.67 -8.59
N GLY A 131 5.09 -13.12 -7.60
CA GLY A 131 5.89 -12.23 -6.77
C GLY A 131 6.92 -11.44 -7.59
N LEU A 132 7.69 -12.12 -8.45
CA LEU A 132 8.64 -11.45 -9.36
C LEU A 132 7.94 -10.47 -10.29
N TYR A 133 6.83 -10.90 -10.88
CA TYR A 133 6.03 -10.09 -11.77
C TYR A 133 5.58 -8.78 -11.10
N VAL A 134 5.01 -8.88 -9.91
CA VAL A 134 4.51 -7.72 -9.14
C VAL A 134 5.66 -6.84 -8.67
N HIS A 135 6.86 -7.38 -8.41
CA HIS A 135 8.04 -6.58 -8.07
C HIS A 135 8.44 -5.63 -9.22
N PHE A 136 8.50 -6.12 -10.46
CA PHE A 136 8.82 -5.30 -11.62
C PHE A 136 7.75 -4.22 -11.89
N TRP A 137 6.47 -4.59 -11.80
CA TRP A 137 5.38 -3.61 -11.94
C TRP A 137 5.33 -2.59 -10.81
N SER A 138 5.71 -2.99 -9.59
CA SER A 138 5.82 -2.05 -8.46
C SER A 138 6.91 -1.02 -8.70
N GLY A 139 8.05 -1.43 -9.25
CA GLY A 139 9.08 -0.50 -9.71
C GLY A 139 8.59 0.44 -10.79
N ALA A 140 7.83 -0.08 -11.76
CA ALA A 140 7.31 0.72 -12.87
C ALA A 140 6.33 1.81 -12.38
N ALA A 141 5.48 1.46 -11.41
CA ALA A 141 4.53 2.35 -10.76
C ALA A 141 5.14 3.22 -9.65
N ASN A 142 6.41 2.96 -9.30
CA ASN A 142 7.11 3.57 -8.16
C ASN A 142 6.36 3.43 -6.81
N THR A 143 5.54 2.38 -6.67
CA THR A 143 4.86 2.01 -5.43
C THR A 143 4.59 0.52 -5.39
N SER A 144 4.50 -0.07 -4.21
CA SER A 144 4.14 -1.48 -4.06
C SER A 144 2.73 -1.75 -4.62
N LEU A 145 2.65 -2.66 -5.59
CA LEU A 145 1.39 -3.13 -6.18
C LEU A 145 0.91 -4.46 -5.59
N GLN A 146 1.56 -4.94 -4.51
CA GLN A 146 1.20 -6.19 -3.85
C GLN A 146 -0.29 -6.25 -3.48
N TYR A 147 -0.85 -5.17 -2.94
CA TYR A 147 -2.27 -5.12 -2.60
C TYR A 147 -3.19 -5.23 -3.81
N MET A 148 -2.83 -4.55 -4.90
CA MET A 148 -3.61 -4.57 -6.13
C MET A 148 -3.59 -5.97 -6.74
N ALA A 149 -2.41 -6.61 -6.78
CA ALA A 149 -2.28 -8.00 -7.20
C ALA A 149 -3.05 -8.96 -6.27
N ALA A 150 -3.00 -8.75 -4.95
CA ALA A 150 -3.73 -9.56 -3.98
C ALA A 150 -5.25 -9.46 -4.18
N LYS A 151 -5.74 -8.26 -4.49
CA LYS A 151 -7.16 -8.05 -4.79
C LYS A 151 -7.56 -8.68 -6.12
N ALA A 152 -6.71 -8.60 -7.13
CA ALA A 152 -6.99 -9.11 -8.47
C ALA A 152 -6.92 -10.64 -8.56
N PHE A 153 -5.95 -11.25 -7.89
CA PHE A 153 -5.57 -12.66 -8.12
C PHE A 153 -5.53 -13.50 -6.84
N GLY A 154 -5.78 -12.91 -5.67
CA GLY A 154 -5.39 -13.50 -4.39
C GLY A 154 -3.88 -13.39 -4.13
N TRP A 155 -3.47 -13.64 -2.88
CA TRP A 155 -2.07 -13.58 -2.47
C TRP A 155 -1.76 -14.63 -1.42
N THR A 156 -0.85 -15.54 -1.75
CA THR A 156 -0.43 -16.66 -0.91
C THR A 156 0.84 -16.36 -0.13
N ALA A 157 1.17 -17.22 0.83
CA ALA A 157 2.46 -17.17 1.51
C ALA A 157 3.63 -17.36 0.52
N GLN A 158 3.46 -18.20 -0.51
CA GLN A 158 4.47 -18.40 -1.54
C GLN A 158 4.70 -17.13 -2.36
N ASP A 159 3.63 -16.44 -2.80
CA ASP A 159 3.79 -15.16 -3.53
C ASP A 159 4.55 -14.12 -2.70
N SER A 160 4.33 -14.11 -1.38
CA SER A 160 5.05 -13.22 -0.46
C SER A 160 6.54 -13.58 -0.39
N ASN A 161 6.87 -14.88 -0.36
CA ASN A 161 8.25 -15.34 -0.39
C ASN A 161 8.92 -15.01 -1.72
N ASP A 162 8.23 -15.25 -2.83
CA ASP A 162 8.72 -14.97 -4.18
C ASP A 162 8.90 -13.47 -4.41
N PHE A 163 8.00 -12.64 -3.91
CA PHE A 163 8.11 -11.18 -3.98
C PHE A 163 9.33 -10.67 -3.20
N ARG A 164 9.56 -11.17 -1.98
CA ARG A 164 10.77 -10.88 -1.21
C ARG A 164 12.03 -11.36 -1.90
N GLN A 165 11.98 -12.55 -2.52
CA GLN A 165 13.12 -13.09 -3.24
C GLN A 165 13.45 -12.23 -4.46
N ALA A 166 12.43 -11.83 -5.23
CA ALA A 166 12.59 -10.91 -6.34
C ALA A 166 13.20 -9.56 -5.91
N GLN A 167 12.80 -9.00 -4.77
CA GLN A 167 13.42 -7.79 -4.22
C GLN A 167 14.92 -7.96 -3.91
N LYS A 168 15.34 -9.16 -3.50
CA LYS A 168 16.75 -9.47 -3.25
C LYS A 168 17.53 -9.71 -4.54
N ASP A 169 16.90 -10.37 -5.51
CA ASP A 169 17.51 -10.72 -6.80
C ASP A 169 17.63 -9.48 -7.71
N PHE A 170 16.73 -8.51 -7.57
CA PHE A 170 16.69 -7.27 -8.36
C PHE A 170 16.74 -6.01 -7.48
N PRO A 171 17.80 -5.82 -6.67
CA PRO A 171 17.85 -4.76 -5.65
C PRO A 171 17.93 -3.34 -6.23
N ARG A 172 18.16 -3.20 -7.53
CA ARG A 172 18.16 -1.90 -8.25
C ARG A 172 16.75 -1.38 -8.53
N ILE A 173 15.72 -2.21 -8.38
CA ILE A 173 14.32 -1.82 -8.56
C ILE A 173 13.76 -1.33 -7.21
N CYS A 174 13.62 -0.02 -7.07
CA CYS A 174 13.16 0.63 -5.84
C CYS A 174 11.80 1.29 -6.03
N TYR A 175 10.97 1.32 -4.99
CA TYR A 175 9.64 1.94 -5.01
C TYR A 175 9.09 2.21 -3.60
N ALA A 176 8.11 3.11 -3.48
CA ALA A 176 7.47 3.40 -2.20
C ALA A 176 6.71 2.17 -1.63
N GLY A 177 6.76 1.96 -0.31
CA GLY A 177 6.17 0.78 0.34
C GLY A 177 7.14 -0.39 0.54
N GLN A 178 8.44 -0.18 0.35
CA GLN A 178 9.52 -1.16 0.53
C GLN A 178 9.88 -1.43 2.01
N TYR A 179 9.08 -0.98 2.98
CA TYR A 179 9.49 -0.82 4.39
C TYR A 179 8.80 -1.69 5.45
N ASP A 180 8.09 -2.77 5.08
CA ASP A 180 7.38 -3.60 6.08
C ASP A 180 7.97 -5.00 6.36
N ASP A 181 9.02 -5.45 5.65
CA ASP A 181 9.62 -6.78 5.90
C ASP A 181 10.83 -6.80 6.85
N ILE A 182 11.39 -5.64 7.21
CA ILE A 182 12.41 -5.55 8.28
C ILE A 182 11.76 -5.70 9.68
N LEU A 183 10.45 -5.44 9.80
CA LEU A 183 9.72 -5.61 11.07
C LEU A 183 9.01 -6.98 11.20
N LEU A 184 8.89 -7.75 10.11
CA LEU A 184 8.32 -9.10 10.14
C LEU A 184 9.36 -10.20 10.39
N THR A 185 10.65 -9.91 10.26
CA THR A 185 11.71 -10.81 10.78
C THR A 185 11.82 -10.78 12.31
N GLN A 186 11.19 -9.81 12.98
CA GLN A 186 11.05 -9.77 14.44
C GLN A 186 9.85 -10.57 14.97
N ASN A 187 8.89 -10.94 14.11
CA ASN A 187 7.69 -11.70 14.46
C ASN A 187 7.68 -13.10 13.83
N ARG A 188 8.78 -13.85 13.99
CA ARG A 188 8.64 -15.32 14.01
C ARG A 188 7.82 -15.68 15.27
N PRO A 189 6.83 -16.60 15.20
CA PRO A 189 6.10 -17.01 16.40
C PRO A 189 7.10 -17.52 17.44
N LEU A 190 6.99 -17.01 18.67
CA LEU A 190 7.84 -17.36 19.82
C LEU A 190 8.00 -18.88 20.04
N SER A 191 7.13 -19.71 19.46
CA SER A 191 7.20 -21.17 19.54
C SER A 191 8.50 -21.77 19.00
N VAL A 192 9.15 -21.17 17.99
CA VAL A 192 10.39 -21.75 17.42
C VAL A 192 11.63 -21.36 18.22
N LEU A 193 11.64 -20.19 18.87
CA LEU A 193 12.73 -19.74 19.75
C LEU A 193 12.64 -20.36 21.17
N LEU A 194 11.42 -20.65 21.64
CA LEU A 194 11.20 -21.32 22.93
C LEU A 194 11.61 -22.80 22.90
N GLY A 195 11.50 -23.47 21.75
CA GLY A 195 11.88 -24.88 21.62
C GLY A 195 13.37 -25.17 21.87
N ILE A 196 14.25 -24.20 21.60
CA ILE A 196 15.71 -24.36 21.76
C ILE A 196 16.18 -23.88 23.14
N SER A 197 15.48 -22.93 23.77
CA SER A 197 15.90 -22.36 25.07
C SER A 197 15.45 -23.16 26.29
N ILE A 198 14.33 -23.89 26.21
CA ILE A 198 13.82 -24.74 27.30
C ILE A 198 14.85 -25.81 27.75
N PRO A 199 15.53 -26.57 26.87
CA PRO A 199 16.51 -27.55 27.32
C PRO A 199 17.75 -26.89 27.96
N PHE A 200 18.21 -25.73 27.48
CA PHE A 200 19.38 -25.05 28.06
C PHE A 200 19.11 -24.47 29.45
N VAL A 201 17.92 -23.89 29.68
CA VAL A 201 17.54 -23.37 31.01
C VAL A 201 17.34 -24.51 32.00
N ALA A 202 16.75 -25.64 31.59
CA ALA A 202 16.60 -26.81 32.45
C ALA A 202 17.96 -27.43 32.83
N VAL A 203 18.91 -27.51 31.91
CA VAL A 203 20.28 -27.98 32.19
C VAL A 203 21.04 -27.01 33.09
N ALA A 204 20.88 -25.69 32.90
CA ALA A 204 21.51 -24.68 33.75
C ALA A 204 20.94 -24.68 35.19
N LEU A 205 19.63 -24.85 35.35
CA LEU A 205 18.97 -24.92 36.65
C LEU A 205 19.34 -26.21 37.40
N THR A 206 19.42 -27.34 36.70
CA THR A 206 19.85 -28.61 37.32
C THR A 206 21.32 -28.58 37.71
N ALA A 207 22.20 -28.02 36.88
CA ALA A 207 23.61 -27.82 37.23
C ALA A 207 23.78 -26.87 38.43
N SER A 208 23.01 -25.79 38.48
CA SER A 208 23.01 -24.83 39.60
C SER A 208 22.48 -25.46 40.89
N ALA A 209 21.47 -26.33 40.80
CA ALA A 209 20.94 -27.07 41.96
C ALA A 209 21.95 -28.10 42.48
N VAL A 210 22.64 -28.82 41.59
CA VAL A 210 23.72 -29.76 41.96
C VAL A 210 24.90 -29.03 42.59
N ALA A 211 25.30 -27.88 42.04
CA ALA A 211 26.33 -27.02 42.61
C ALA A 211 25.93 -26.47 43.98
N CYS A 212 24.68 -26.01 44.15
CA CYS A 212 24.14 -25.55 45.42
C CYS A 212 24.07 -26.69 46.46
N TRP A 213 23.73 -27.91 46.03
CA TRP A 213 23.72 -29.09 46.91
C TRP A 213 25.13 -29.46 47.35
N TRP A 214 26.11 -29.47 46.45
CA TRP A 214 27.53 -29.65 46.78
C TRP A 214 28.05 -28.55 47.72
N TYR A 215 27.70 -27.29 47.47
CA TYR A 215 28.09 -26.16 48.30
C TYR A 215 27.46 -26.23 49.70
N ARG A 216 26.17 -26.58 49.81
CA ARG A 216 25.48 -26.80 51.10
C ARG A 216 26.00 -28.03 51.84
N LYS A 217 26.40 -29.08 51.13
CA LYS A 217 27.02 -30.29 51.71
C LYS A 217 28.42 -29.97 52.26
N LYS A 218 29.20 -29.14 51.56
CA LYS A 218 30.51 -28.64 52.03
C LYS A 218 30.37 -27.69 53.23
N LYS A 219 29.34 -26.84 53.27
CA LYS A 219 29.08 -25.91 54.38
C LYS A 219 28.38 -26.55 55.60
N ARG A 220 27.74 -27.72 55.46
CA ARG A 220 27.23 -28.51 56.61
C ARG A 220 28.31 -29.27 57.38
N GLY A 221 29.54 -29.35 56.85
CA GLY A 221 30.73 -29.82 57.57
C GLY A 221 31.43 -28.75 58.43
N GLN A 222 30.97 -27.49 58.35
CA GLN A 222 31.40 -26.39 59.22
C GLN A 222 30.21 -25.95 60.05
N ARG A 223 29.95 -26.74 61.07
CA ARG A 223 29.02 -26.46 62.14
C ARG A 223 29.47 -25.19 62.89
N ILE A 224 28.48 -24.49 63.44
CA ILE A 224 28.58 -23.85 64.76
C ILE A 224 29.54 -22.64 64.83
N GLN A 225 29.00 -21.44 64.64
CA GLN A 225 29.22 -20.27 65.50
C GLN A 225 28.45 -19.05 64.94
N ALA A 226 27.98 -18.20 65.86
CA ALA A 226 27.27 -16.92 65.67
C ALA A 226 25.79 -17.04 65.19
N VAL A 227 24.73 -16.91 66.01
CA VAL A 227 24.39 -15.93 67.07
C VAL A 227 24.59 -14.50 66.54
N SER A 228 23.69 -13.52 66.58
CA SER A 228 22.27 -13.35 66.92
C SER A 228 21.90 -11.92 66.45
N LEU A 229 20.73 -11.42 66.90
CA LEU A 229 20.18 -10.04 66.82
C LEU A 229 19.39 -9.75 65.54
N ARG A 230 18.03 -9.68 65.60
CA ARG A 230 17.19 -8.57 66.14
C ARG A 230 17.68 -7.22 65.61
N SER A 231 16.89 -6.26 65.13
CA SER A 231 15.47 -5.90 65.11
C SER A 231 15.48 -4.47 64.50
N LEU A 232 14.47 -3.95 63.81
CA LEU A 232 13.45 -3.05 64.39
C LEU A 232 12.76 -2.25 63.25
N VAL A 233 11.45 -2.02 63.46
CA VAL A 233 10.71 -0.75 63.31
C VAL A 233 10.51 -0.24 61.87
N SER A 234 9.34 -0.35 61.24
CA SER A 234 7.96 0.09 61.54
C SER A 234 7.62 1.54 61.13
N ASN A 235 6.59 1.60 60.27
CA ASN A 235 5.40 2.46 60.32
C ASN A 235 5.33 3.87 59.70
N SER A 236 4.15 4.04 59.07
CA SER A 236 3.28 5.23 58.99
C SER A 236 3.49 6.20 57.84
N LYS A 237 2.48 6.85 57.26
CA LYS A 237 1.00 6.70 57.23
C LYS A 237 0.51 7.57 56.06
N GLU A 238 -0.64 7.17 55.56
CA GLU A 238 -1.66 7.80 54.70
C GLU A 238 -1.99 9.29 54.97
N CYS A 239 -2.44 10.02 53.94
CA CYS A 239 -3.48 11.07 54.02
C CYS A 239 -4.09 11.40 52.64
N GLN A 240 -5.38 11.71 52.65
CA GLN A 240 -6.32 11.90 51.55
C GLN A 240 -7.02 13.26 51.77
N TYR A 241 -7.35 14.03 50.72
CA TYR A 241 -8.30 15.16 50.79
C TYR A 241 -8.84 15.52 49.38
N GLY A 242 -10.15 15.71 49.26
CA GLY A 242 -10.87 16.01 47.99
C GLY A 242 -11.40 17.44 47.89
N ARG A 243 -12.18 17.73 46.83
CA ARG A 243 -13.45 18.51 46.80
C ARG A 243 -13.85 18.93 45.37
N ASP A 244 -15.15 18.88 45.13
CA ASP A 244 -15.94 19.13 43.92
C ASP A 244 -16.09 20.61 43.52
N THR A 245 -16.55 20.87 42.28
CA THR A 245 -17.74 21.73 41.98
C THR A 245 -18.18 21.57 40.51
N ALA A 246 -19.50 21.43 40.32
CA ALA A 246 -20.22 21.50 39.04
C ALA A 246 -20.91 22.87 38.88
N PHE A 247 -21.20 23.28 37.63
CA PHE A 247 -22.08 24.43 37.32
C PHE A 247 -22.81 24.20 35.97
N THR A 248 -24.13 24.49 35.97
CA THR A 248 -25.13 24.42 34.88
C THR A 248 -25.03 25.68 33.96
N ASP A 249 -25.70 25.94 32.83
CA ASP A 249 -27.08 25.69 32.41
C ASP A 249 -27.30 25.99 30.88
N THR A 250 -28.31 25.28 30.34
CA THR A 250 -29.34 25.52 29.29
C THR A 250 -29.33 26.61 28.17
N ASP A 251 -29.76 26.13 26.98
CA ASP A 251 -30.73 26.61 25.96
C ASP A 251 -30.58 27.90 25.11
N ASN A 252 -30.55 27.72 23.77
CA ASN A 252 -31.62 28.09 22.80
C ASN A 252 -31.13 28.14 21.32
N ALA A 253 -31.95 27.58 20.41
CA ALA A 253 -31.90 27.81 18.96
C ALA A 253 -32.88 28.94 18.58
N PRO A 254 -32.65 29.70 17.47
CA PRO A 254 -33.40 29.38 16.24
C PRO A 254 -32.74 29.76 14.89
N ASN A 255 -33.14 29.01 13.86
CA ASN A 255 -33.40 29.36 12.45
C ASN A 255 -32.32 29.97 11.53
N GLY A 256 -31.92 29.15 10.55
CA GLY A 256 -32.19 29.43 9.12
C GLY A 256 -31.03 29.99 8.29
N GLY A 257 -30.46 29.17 7.39
CA GLY A 257 -29.63 29.70 6.31
C GLY A 257 -28.70 28.73 5.58
N LYS A 258 -29.26 27.95 4.65
CA LYS A 258 -28.60 27.35 3.47
C LYS A 258 -27.35 26.48 3.72
N ASP A 259 -27.60 25.19 3.89
CA ASP A 259 -26.63 24.11 3.70
C ASP A 259 -25.92 24.25 2.33
N SER A 260 -24.63 24.57 2.36
CA SER A 260 -23.75 24.40 1.19
C SER A 260 -23.09 23.04 1.30
N ASP A 261 -23.91 22.03 1.02
CA ASP A 261 -23.54 20.63 1.02
C ASP A 261 -22.30 20.43 0.14
N PHE A 262 -21.29 19.74 0.68
CA PHE A 262 -20.07 19.40 -0.04
C PHE A 262 -20.44 18.35 -1.10
N VAL A 263 -20.84 18.79 -2.29
CA VAL A 263 -21.10 17.89 -3.41
C VAL A 263 -19.76 17.36 -3.93
N ILE A 264 -19.30 16.31 -3.26
CA ILE A 264 -18.23 15.42 -3.69
C ILE A 264 -18.65 14.85 -5.04
N GLY A 265 -18.08 15.37 -6.14
CA GLY A 265 -18.20 14.73 -7.45
C GLY A 265 -17.87 13.24 -7.32
N LYS A 266 -18.51 12.36 -8.11
CA LYS A 266 -18.40 10.89 -7.96
C LYS A 266 -16.94 10.38 -7.82
N ASP A 267 -15.98 11.09 -8.40
CA ASP A 267 -14.55 10.75 -8.43
C ASP A 267 -13.82 11.03 -7.10
N LEU A 268 -14.32 11.96 -6.29
CA LEU A 268 -13.73 12.36 -5.02
C LEU A 268 -14.08 11.41 -3.86
N LYS A 269 -15.12 10.58 -4.00
CA LYS A 269 -15.52 9.61 -2.97
C LYS A 269 -14.40 8.63 -2.60
N LEU A 270 -13.52 8.33 -3.57
CA LEU A 270 -12.39 7.44 -3.36
C LEU A 270 -11.34 8.01 -2.41
N PHE A 271 -11.24 9.34 -2.32
CA PHE A 271 -10.28 10.03 -1.46
C PHE A 271 -10.83 10.32 -0.07
N VAL A 272 -12.13 10.09 0.20
CA VAL A 272 -12.71 10.34 1.52
C VAL A 272 -12.26 9.27 2.50
N VAL A 273 -11.58 9.70 3.55
CA VAL A 273 -11.09 8.83 4.63
C VAL A 273 -11.94 9.09 5.87
N PRO A 274 -12.63 8.07 6.41
CA PRO A 274 -13.39 8.21 7.64
C PRO A 274 -12.49 8.70 8.78
N ARG A 275 -12.95 9.64 9.62
CA ARG A 275 -12.16 10.20 10.74
C ARG A 275 -11.59 9.13 11.67
N LYS A 276 -12.36 8.05 11.91
CA LYS A 276 -11.93 6.87 12.69
C LYS A 276 -10.70 6.16 12.13
N ARG A 277 -10.38 6.37 10.85
CA ARG A 277 -9.21 5.80 10.16
C ARG A 277 -8.02 6.77 10.05
N PHE A 278 -8.05 7.82 10.85
CA PHE A 278 -7.06 8.88 10.85
C PHE A 278 -6.69 9.23 12.29
N LYS A 279 -5.39 9.20 12.60
CA LYS A 279 -4.83 9.57 13.90
C LYS A 279 -3.79 10.68 13.73
N GLN A 280 -4.18 11.89 14.10
CA GLN A 280 -3.27 13.04 14.13
C GLN A 280 -2.31 12.94 15.32
N SER A 281 -1.04 13.26 15.11
CA SER A 281 -0.03 13.42 16.17
C SER A 281 -0.01 14.86 16.68
N SER A 282 0.63 15.08 17.84
CA SER A 282 0.94 16.42 18.35
C SER A 282 2.12 17.09 17.62
N VAL A 283 2.89 16.33 16.83
CA VAL A 283 4.06 16.83 16.11
C VAL A 283 3.64 17.71 14.92
N ILE A 284 4.10 18.96 14.93
CA ILE A 284 3.87 19.94 13.85
C ILE A 284 5.02 19.88 12.86
N LEU A 285 4.71 19.66 11.59
CA LEU A 285 5.68 19.63 10.49
C LEU A 285 5.84 21.00 9.81
N GLY A 286 4.83 21.86 9.90
CA GLY A 286 4.88 23.21 9.34
C GLY A 286 3.66 24.04 9.71
N LYS A 287 3.81 25.37 9.72
CA LYS A 287 2.72 26.33 9.90
C LYS A 287 2.74 27.29 8.72
N GLY A 288 1.61 27.39 8.02
CA GLY A 288 1.41 28.34 6.94
C GLY A 288 0.25 29.28 7.22
N GLU A 289 0.00 30.17 6.27
CA GLU A 289 -1.13 31.12 6.29
C GLU A 289 -2.48 30.39 6.36
N PHE A 290 -2.62 29.32 5.59
CA PHE A 290 -3.89 28.58 5.43
C PHE A 290 -4.11 27.48 6.47
N GLY A 291 -3.13 27.16 7.32
CA GLY A 291 -3.29 26.07 8.28
C GLY A 291 -2.00 25.54 8.87
N THR A 292 -2.14 24.52 9.70
CA THR A 292 -1.03 23.82 10.35
C THR A 292 -0.92 22.41 9.81
N VAL A 293 0.28 21.99 9.44
CA VAL A 293 0.58 20.64 8.98
C VAL A 293 1.08 19.81 10.16
N TYR A 294 0.40 18.71 10.45
CA TYR A 294 0.75 17.77 11.51
C TYR A 294 1.27 16.48 10.91
N ALA A 295 2.18 15.82 11.63
CA ALA A 295 2.44 14.40 11.38
C ALA A 295 1.19 13.60 11.79
N ALA A 296 0.81 12.60 11.02
CA ALA A 296 -0.34 11.77 11.31
C ALA A 296 -0.13 10.35 10.79
N THR A 297 -1.02 9.46 11.20
CA THR A 297 -1.11 8.09 10.70
C THR A 297 -2.51 7.86 10.20
N ALA A 298 -2.64 7.41 8.95
CA ALA A 298 -3.92 7.07 8.35
C ALA A 298 -3.92 5.63 7.85
N TRP A 299 -5.08 5.00 7.75
CA TRP A 299 -5.20 3.64 7.20
C TRP A 299 -6.41 3.48 6.30
N GLY A 300 -6.31 2.55 5.35
CA GLY A 300 -7.33 2.39 4.30
C GLY A 300 -7.37 3.58 3.33
N LEU A 301 -6.21 4.19 3.07
CA LEU A 301 -6.03 5.20 2.04
C LEU A 301 -6.13 4.55 0.65
N TYR A 302 -6.63 5.28 -0.34
CA TYR A 302 -6.80 4.75 -1.69
C TYR A 302 -5.46 4.35 -2.32
N GLY A 303 -5.29 3.05 -2.58
CA GLY A 303 -4.08 2.48 -3.16
C GLY A 303 -2.94 2.20 -2.18
N LEU A 304 -3.13 2.37 -0.86
CA LEU A 304 -2.10 2.10 0.15
C LEU A 304 -2.63 1.17 1.25
N VAL A 305 -1.77 0.28 1.76
CA VAL A 305 -2.12 -0.71 2.79
C VAL A 305 -1.53 -0.33 4.14
N GLY A 306 -2.22 -0.74 5.20
CA GLY A 306 -1.71 -0.63 6.56
C GLY A 306 -1.81 0.78 7.11
N LYS A 307 -1.01 1.04 8.14
CA LYS A 307 -0.88 2.34 8.78
C LYS A 307 0.17 3.14 8.04
N VAL A 308 -0.25 4.18 7.34
CA VAL A 308 0.61 5.04 6.53
C VAL A 308 0.92 6.31 7.31
N PRO A 309 2.20 6.65 7.52
CA PRO A 309 2.58 7.97 8.02
C PRO A 309 2.29 9.03 6.95
N VAL A 310 1.59 10.09 7.31
CA VAL A 310 1.16 11.15 6.40
C VAL A 310 1.37 12.54 7.01
N ALA A 311 1.51 13.55 6.16
CA ALA A 311 1.40 14.94 6.54
C ALA A 311 -0.05 15.39 6.38
N ALA A 312 -0.67 15.83 7.46
CA ALA A 312 -2.07 16.27 7.46
C ALA A 312 -2.14 17.78 7.66
N LYS A 313 -2.58 18.49 6.61
CA LYS A 313 -2.86 19.93 6.69
C LYS A 313 -4.24 20.13 7.30
N VAL A 314 -4.28 20.85 8.41
CA VAL A 314 -5.51 21.15 9.17
C VAL A 314 -5.71 22.66 9.20
N LEU A 315 -6.92 23.11 8.85
CA LEU A 315 -7.29 24.53 8.90
C LEU A 315 -7.33 25.02 10.37
N LYS A 316 -6.94 26.27 10.59
CA LYS A 316 -6.55 26.78 11.92
C LYS A 316 -7.71 27.21 12.84
N SER A 317 -8.96 27.10 12.43
CA SER A 317 -10.12 27.62 13.16
C SER A 317 -11.26 26.60 13.23
N ARG A 318 -11.85 26.47 14.43
CA ARG A 318 -13.25 26.07 14.55
C ARG A 318 -14.06 27.19 13.90
N PHE A 319 -14.97 26.81 13.03
CA PHE A 319 -15.68 27.73 12.15
C PHE A 319 -16.53 28.72 12.95
N ASP A 320 -16.09 29.97 13.00
CA ASP A 320 -17.02 31.10 13.00
C ASP A 320 -17.31 31.46 11.52
N ASP A 321 -18.49 32.03 11.27
CA ASP A 321 -19.10 32.22 9.94
C ASP A 321 -18.24 33.03 8.93
N ASP A 322 -17.17 33.67 9.38
CA ASP A 322 -16.26 34.48 8.55
C ASP A 322 -15.25 33.67 7.70
N ASP A 323 -15.18 32.35 7.82
CA ASP A 323 -14.16 31.53 7.13
C ASP A 323 -14.60 30.85 5.81
N VAL A 324 -15.65 31.37 5.16
CA VAL A 324 -16.11 30.91 3.82
C VAL A 324 -15.00 31.02 2.78
N GLU A 325 -14.19 32.09 2.84
CA GLU A 325 -13.08 32.30 1.90
C GLU A 325 -11.97 31.26 2.10
N LYS A 326 -11.55 31.00 3.34
CA LYS A 326 -10.52 30.00 3.64
C LYS A 326 -10.95 28.58 3.25
N ARG A 327 -12.22 28.24 3.48
CA ARG A 327 -12.83 26.99 2.99
C ARG A 327 -12.77 26.90 1.47
N THR A 328 -13.07 27.99 0.78
CA THR A 328 -13.06 28.04 -0.70
C THR A 328 -11.64 27.91 -1.25
N LEU A 329 -10.66 28.55 -0.63
CA LEU A 329 -9.25 28.42 -0.99
C LEU A 329 -8.72 27.01 -0.76
N PHE A 330 -9.06 26.39 0.37
CA PHE A 330 -8.71 24.99 0.63
C PHE A 330 -9.35 24.04 -0.37
N LYS A 331 -10.64 24.23 -0.70
CA LYS A 331 -11.32 23.47 -1.77
C LYS A 331 -10.60 23.63 -3.11
N LYS A 332 -10.16 24.84 -3.44
CA LYS A 332 -9.41 25.13 -4.67
C LYS A 332 -8.04 24.44 -4.67
N GLU A 333 -7.32 24.45 -3.56
CA GLU A 333 -6.04 23.75 -3.39
C GLU A 333 -6.21 22.24 -3.62
N VAL A 334 -7.18 21.62 -2.93
CA VAL A 334 -7.50 20.20 -3.11
C VAL A 334 -7.84 19.87 -4.57
N HIS A 335 -8.66 20.71 -5.22
CA HIS A 335 -9.03 20.54 -6.63
C HIS A 335 -7.82 20.63 -7.57
N ILE A 336 -6.90 21.57 -7.31
CA ILE A 336 -5.65 21.70 -8.07
C ILE A 336 -4.79 20.45 -7.87
N THR A 337 -4.63 19.96 -6.65
CA THR A 337 -3.82 18.76 -6.38
C THR A 337 -4.41 17.52 -7.05
N ILE A 338 -5.73 17.40 -7.14
CA ILE A 338 -6.40 16.31 -7.86
C ILE A 338 -6.14 16.43 -9.37
N LYS A 339 -6.31 17.63 -9.93
CA LYS A 339 -6.05 17.88 -11.36
C LYS A 339 -4.59 17.67 -11.73
N ALA A 340 -3.66 18.02 -10.84
CA ALA A 340 -2.23 17.81 -11.05
C ALA A 340 -1.84 16.32 -11.06
N GLY A 341 -2.70 15.45 -10.51
CA GLY A 341 -2.46 14.02 -10.46
C GLY A 341 -1.32 13.64 -9.51
N LYS A 342 -0.83 12.41 -9.65
CA LYS A 342 0.29 11.90 -8.84
C LYS A 342 1.61 12.04 -9.59
N HIS A 343 2.62 12.59 -8.93
CA HIS A 343 3.97 12.72 -9.49
C HIS A 343 5.05 12.54 -8.41
N LEU A 344 6.25 12.13 -8.81
CA LEU A 344 7.37 11.86 -7.89
C LEU A 344 7.85 13.12 -7.16
N ASN A 345 7.93 14.24 -7.89
CA ASN A 345 8.46 15.50 -7.39
C ASN A 345 7.37 16.46 -6.89
N LEU A 346 6.13 15.98 -6.71
CA LEU A 346 5.01 16.76 -6.18
C LEU A 346 4.47 16.11 -4.90
N VAL A 347 3.90 16.94 -4.04
CA VAL A 347 3.18 16.46 -2.86
C VAL A 347 1.84 15.87 -3.31
N ASN A 348 1.71 14.56 -3.18
CA ASN A 348 0.53 13.84 -3.65
C ASN A 348 -0.62 13.89 -2.64
N LEU A 349 -1.85 14.13 -3.11
CA LEU A 349 -3.04 13.98 -2.28
C LEU A 349 -3.32 12.49 -2.03
N LEU A 350 -3.37 12.09 -0.76
CA LEU A 350 -3.62 10.71 -0.35
C LEU A 350 -5.03 10.48 0.20
N GLY A 351 -5.66 11.53 0.72
CA GLY A 351 -7.01 11.45 1.26
C GLY A 351 -7.48 12.76 1.85
N ILE A 352 -8.79 12.87 2.05
CA ILE A 352 -9.49 14.01 2.63
C ILE A 352 -10.29 13.45 3.81
N VAL A 353 -10.09 14.03 4.98
CA VAL A 353 -10.89 13.73 6.16
C VAL A 353 -11.88 14.88 6.33
N LEU A 354 -13.16 14.54 6.33
CA LEU A 354 -14.23 15.48 6.64
C LEU A 354 -14.59 15.29 8.12
N ASP A 355 -14.63 16.37 8.88
CA ASP A 355 -15.24 16.31 10.21
C ASP A 355 -16.76 16.27 10.00
N GLU A 356 -17.38 15.20 10.48
CA GLU A 356 -18.83 15.08 10.52
C GLU A 356 -19.35 16.16 11.48
N ALA A 357 -19.78 17.29 10.92
CA ALA A 357 -20.76 18.11 11.61
C ALA A 357 -22.02 17.23 11.73
N ASN A 358 -22.52 17.08 12.95
CA ASN A 358 -23.70 16.29 13.31
C ASN A 358 -24.78 16.21 12.21
N GLY A 359 -25.06 15.00 11.71
CA GLY A 359 -26.38 14.64 11.18
C GLY A 359 -26.45 14.26 9.69
N LYS A 360 -26.77 12.97 9.48
CA LYS A 360 -27.31 12.33 8.26
C LYS A 360 -26.37 12.07 7.08
N TYR A 361 -25.76 10.88 7.10
CA TYR A 361 -25.58 10.10 5.88
C TYR A 361 -26.87 9.33 5.59
N ASP A 362 -27.59 9.72 4.53
CA ASP A 362 -28.73 8.97 4.04
C ASP A 362 -28.28 7.59 3.56
N HIS A 363 -28.62 6.58 4.36
CA HIS A 363 -28.72 5.21 3.90
C HIS A 363 -29.85 5.13 2.86
N VAL A 364 -29.51 5.10 1.57
CA VAL A 364 -30.40 4.54 0.56
C VAL A 364 -30.50 3.03 0.82
N ARG A 365 -31.41 2.67 1.73
CA ARG A 365 -31.97 1.32 1.82
C ARG A 365 -32.78 1.11 0.54
N ARG A 366 -32.29 0.25 -0.35
CA ARG A 366 -33.17 -0.42 -1.32
C ARG A 366 -33.96 -1.48 -0.54
N SER A 367 -35.19 -1.12 -0.17
CA SER A 367 -36.24 -2.11 0.06
C SER A 367 -36.79 -2.49 -1.31
N CYS A 368 -36.57 -3.72 -1.75
CA CYS A 368 -37.38 -4.34 -2.78
C CYS A 368 -38.59 -4.96 -2.07
N ALA A 369 -39.77 -4.47 -2.43
CA ALA A 369 -41.00 -5.24 -2.44
C ALA A 369 -41.05 -6.05 -3.73
#